data_AF-A0AA87FIC9-F1
#
_entry.id   AF-A0AA87FIC9-F1
#
_cell.length_a   1.000
_cell.length_b   1.000
_cell.length_c   1.000
_cell.angle_alpha   90.00
_cell.angle_beta   90.00
_cell.angle_gamma   90.00
#
_symmetry.space_group_name_H-M   'P 1'
#
loop_
_entity.id
_entity.type
_entity.pdbx_description
1 polymer ?
#
loop_
_entity_poly.entity_id
_entity_poly.type
_entity_poly.pdbx_seq_one_letter_code
_entity_poly.pdbx_strand_id
1 'polypeptide(L)'
;MTLEEFEYHLTNNQLNEKKQLSKQFHNAYYQHDFDQLAVLIEESKTTYQETQDFFYYLLYSQYYLILKKKGYVHTIDETERIETVIKGYLDKIETWGRFEITIFANLMFLFTDEYILFQIEQLNKQEFYNNLLSLNYHIYSKLLTNAAFLFIDRSQIDHLKQILFYMTKNIPLDNDRIRLMIRYFEGIIAIFHGEIETGKQTISKTIEILNFLGQSAYAAELTELATNVLLTVAPSEEPFL
;
A
#
# COMPACT_ATOMS: atom_id res chain seq x y z
N MET A 1 -22.48 -15.95 21.33
CA MET A 1 -21.62 -16.51 20.30
C MET A 1 -22.10 -15.98 18.96
N THR A 2 -21.53 -14.85 18.55
CA THR A 2 -21.72 -14.30 17.19
C THR A 2 -21.01 -15.19 16.17
N LEU A 3 -21.35 -15.06 14.88
CA LEU A 3 -20.65 -15.78 13.80
C LEU A 3 -19.13 -15.48 13.83
N GLU A 4 -18.76 -14.24 14.17
CA GLU A 4 -17.37 -13.81 14.34
C GLU A 4 -16.68 -14.50 15.54
N GLU A 5 -17.36 -14.64 16.68
CA GLU A 5 -16.86 -15.40 17.82
C GLU A 5 -16.73 -16.90 17.49
N PHE A 6 -17.64 -17.44 16.68
CA PHE A 6 -17.62 -18.85 16.25
C PHE A 6 -16.48 -19.12 15.25
N GLU A 7 -16.24 -18.24 14.29
CA GLU A 7 -15.13 -18.31 13.33
C GLU A 7 -13.75 -18.14 14.01
N TYR A 8 -13.68 -17.30 15.04
CA TYR A 8 -12.49 -17.16 15.88
C TYR A 8 -12.12 -18.47 16.59
N HIS A 9 -13.11 -19.24 17.04
CA HIS A 9 -12.89 -20.51 17.74
C HIS A 9 -12.59 -21.70 16.80
N LEU A 10 -13.12 -21.70 15.58
CA LEU A 10 -12.98 -22.82 14.63
C LEU A 10 -11.60 -22.90 13.94
N THR A 11 -10.84 -21.81 13.91
CA THR A 11 -9.64 -21.68 13.08
C THR A 11 -8.32 -22.01 13.81
N ASN A 12 -8.37 -22.65 14.97
CA ASN A 12 -7.37 -22.45 16.03
C ASN A 12 -5.98 -23.11 15.89
N ASN A 13 -5.71 -23.98 14.89
CA ASN A 13 -4.39 -24.63 14.77
C ASN A 13 -3.56 -24.15 13.55
N GLN A 14 -3.99 -24.39 12.31
CA GLN A 14 -3.20 -23.98 11.13
C GLN A 14 -3.20 -22.47 10.83
N LEU A 15 -4.33 -21.78 11.07
CA LEU A 15 -4.38 -20.32 10.96
C LEU A 15 -3.58 -19.64 12.08
N ASN A 16 -3.30 -20.34 13.19
CA ASN A 16 -2.50 -19.80 14.27
C ASN A 16 -1.01 -19.76 13.88
N GLU A 17 -0.48 -20.81 13.25
CA GLU A 17 0.92 -20.84 12.78
C GLU A 17 1.20 -19.77 11.73
N LYS A 18 0.36 -19.66 10.67
CA LYS A 18 0.52 -18.62 9.64
C LYS A 18 0.41 -17.20 10.20
N LYS A 19 -0.53 -16.98 11.13
CA LYS A 19 -0.68 -15.68 11.82
C LYS A 19 0.52 -15.38 12.72
N GLN A 20 1.04 -16.38 13.43
CA GLN A 20 2.24 -16.24 14.26
C GLN A 20 3.46 -15.91 13.41
N LEU A 21 3.66 -16.62 12.29
CA LEU A 21 4.75 -16.34 11.36
C LEU A 21 4.65 -14.91 10.80
N SER A 22 3.48 -14.50 10.31
CA SER A 22 3.27 -13.13 9.85
C SER A 22 3.56 -12.09 10.93
N LYS A 23 3.23 -12.39 12.20
CA LYS A 23 3.56 -11.52 13.35
C LYS A 23 5.07 -11.49 13.62
N GLN A 24 5.79 -12.60 13.49
CA GLN A 24 7.25 -12.65 13.65
C GLN A 24 7.94 -11.76 12.61
N PHE A 25 7.56 -11.89 11.34
CA PHE A 25 8.04 -11.03 10.26
C PHE A 25 7.75 -9.54 10.53
N HIS A 26 6.52 -9.23 10.94
CA HIS A 26 6.12 -7.87 11.29
C HIS A 26 7.00 -7.31 12.41
N ASN A 27 7.15 -8.05 13.52
CA ASN A 27 7.96 -7.62 14.65
C ASN A 27 9.43 -7.40 14.27
N ALA A 28 10.04 -8.36 13.56
CA ALA A 28 11.43 -8.24 13.12
C ALA A 28 11.64 -7.00 12.24
N TYR A 29 10.72 -6.73 11.31
CA TYR A 29 10.78 -5.53 10.46
C TYR A 29 10.70 -4.22 11.25
N TYR A 30 9.74 -4.09 12.16
CA TYR A 30 9.54 -2.85 12.95
C TYR A 30 10.58 -2.66 14.05
N GLN A 31 11.22 -3.74 14.51
CA GLN A 31 12.35 -3.69 15.43
C GLN A 31 13.70 -3.49 14.72
N HIS A 32 13.69 -3.38 13.38
CA HIS A 32 14.89 -3.30 12.55
C HIS A 32 15.86 -4.47 12.73
N ASP A 33 15.34 -5.64 13.09
CA ASP A 33 16.09 -6.89 13.19
C ASP A 33 16.15 -7.56 11.81
N PHE A 34 17.02 -7.03 10.94
CA PHE A 34 17.13 -7.48 9.56
C PHE A 34 17.80 -8.85 9.42
N ASP A 35 18.62 -9.26 10.40
CA ASP A 35 19.23 -10.59 10.44
C ASP A 35 18.16 -11.66 10.68
N GLN A 36 17.29 -11.45 11.68
CA GLN A 36 16.15 -12.33 11.90
C GLN A 36 15.20 -12.35 10.70
N LEU A 37 14.99 -11.20 10.06
CA LEU A 37 14.15 -11.11 8.87
C LEU A 37 14.71 -11.96 7.72
N ALA A 38 16.03 -11.94 7.51
CA ALA A 38 16.69 -12.77 6.50
C ALA A 38 16.52 -14.27 6.77
N VAL A 39 16.65 -14.69 8.04
CA VAL A 39 16.38 -16.09 8.44
C VAL A 39 14.94 -16.49 8.13
N LEU A 40 13.97 -15.67 8.52
CA LEU A 40 12.55 -15.94 8.28
C LEU A 40 12.22 -16.03 6.77
N ILE A 41 12.87 -15.23 5.94
CA ILE A 41 12.74 -15.27 4.47
C ILE A 41 13.19 -16.63 3.94
N GLU A 42 14.37 -17.10 4.31
CA GLU A 42 14.91 -18.39 3.83
C GLU A 42 14.11 -19.59 4.37
N GLU A 43 13.65 -19.53 5.63
CA GLU A 43 12.73 -20.54 6.18
C GLU A 43 11.43 -20.61 5.38
N SER A 44 10.79 -19.45 5.15
CA SER A 44 9.53 -19.38 4.38
C SER A 44 9.71 -19.83 2.94
N LYS A 45 10.86 -19.51 2.32
CA LYS A 45 11.21 -19.97 0.98
C LYS A 45 11.35 -21.50 0.93
N THR A 46 12.01 -22.09 1.93
CA THR A 46 12.16 -23.55 2.06
C THR A 46 10.80 -24.21 2.26
N THR A 47 9.98 -23.70 3.19
CA THR A 47 8.62 -24.21 3.41
C THR A 47 7.76 -24.11 2.16
N TYR A 48 7.88 -23.02 1.38
CA TYR A 48 7.18 -22.93 0.09
C TYR A 48 7.62 -24.03 -0.88
N GLN A 49 8.92 -24.31 -1.00
CA GLN A 49 9.43 -25.35 -1.89
C GLN A 49 8.88 -26.73 -1.52
N GLU A 50 8.75 -27.02 -0.21
CA GLU A 50 8.24 -28.29 0.31
C GLU A 50 6.72 -28.42 0.20
N THR A 51 5.98 -27.35 0.53
CA THR A 51 4.51 -27.39 0.68
C THR A 51 3.75 -26.90 -0.55
N GLN A 52 4.41 -26.10 -1.41
CA GLN A 52 3.79 -25.34 -2.50
C GLN A 52 2.68 -24.39 -2.06
N ASP A 53 2.63 -24.05 -0.77
CA ASP A 53 1.61 -23.16 -0.21
C ASP A 53 1.99 -21.69 -0.47
N PHE A 54 1.19 -21.04 -1.31
CA PHE A 54 1.43 -19.69 -1.83
C PHE A 54 1.51 -18.62 -0.73
N PHE A 55 0.96 -18.87 0.46
CA PHE A 55 1.10 -17.96 1.59
C PHE A 55 2.57 -17.70 1.94
N TYR A 56 3.39 -18.77 2.00
CA TYR A 56 4.81 -18.64 2.29
C TYR A 56 5.56 -17.93 1.16
N TYR A 57 5.16 -18.18 -0.09
CA TYR A 57 5.71 -17.48 -1.25
C TYR A 57 5.53 -15.97 -1.13
N LEU A 58 4.32 -15.55 -0.83
CA LEU A 58 3.97 -14.16 -0.66
C LEU A 58 4.78 -13.51 0.46
N LEU A 59 4.84 -14.18 1.61
CA LEU A 59 5.46 -13.63 2.80
C LEU A 59 6.96 -13.40 2.59
N TYR A 60 7.69 -14.41 2.09
CA TYR A 60 9.11 -14.22 1.82
C TYR A 60 9.34 -13.18 0.71
N SER A 61 8.51 -13.16 -0.34
CA SER A 61 8.65 -12.23 -1.46
C SER A 61 8.51 -10.77 -1.02
N GLN A 62 7.50 -10.47 -0.19
CA GLN A 62 7.29 -9.12 0.35
C GLN A 62 8.49 -8.61 1.13
N TYR A 63 8.99 -9.40 2.07
CA TYR A 63 10.10 -8.98 2.93
C TYR A 63 11.46 -9.02 2.23
N TYR A 64 11.67 -9.93 1.27
CA TYR A 64 12.83 -9.94 0.39
C TYR A 64 12.93 -8.61 -0.39
N LEU A 65 11.84 -8.16 -1.00
CA LEU A 65 11.83 -6.91 -1.76
C LEU A 65 12.05 -5.68 -0.88
N ILE A 66 11.51 -5.69 0.35
CA ILE A 66 11.77 -4.65 1.35
C ILE A 66 13.25 -4.59 1.72
N LEU A 67 13.88 -5.74 2.04
CA LEU A 67 15.32 -5.79 2.35
C LEU A 67 16.17 -5.37 1.16
N LYS A 68 15.80 -5.77 -0.05
CA LYS A 68 16.49 -5.37 -1.28
C LYS A 68 16.45 -3.86 -1.46
N LYS A 69 15.28 -3.23 -1.30
CA LYS A 69 15.14 -1.76 -1.37
C LYS A 69 16.03 -1.04 -0.34
N LYS A 70 16.24 -1.65 0.82
CA LYS A 70 17.12 -1.13 1.88
C LYS A 70 18.61 -1.48 1.69
N GLY A 71 18.98 -2.22 0.63
CA GLY A 71 20.36 -2.60 0.33
C GLY A 71 20.92 -3.77 1.15
N TYR A 72 20.06 -4.53 1.85
CA TYR A 72 20.46 -5.67 2.70
C TYR A 72 20.45 -7.03 1.98
N VAL A 73 20.12 -7.07 0.69
CA VAL A 73 20.16 -8.30 -0.11
C VAL A 73 21.42 -8.32 -0.95
N HIS A 74 22.24 -9.36 -0.76
CA HIS A 74 23.50 -9.59 -1.50
C HIS A 74 23.44 -10.83 -2.40
N THR A 75 22.25 -11.42 -2.59
CA THR A 75 22.03 -12.62 -3.40
C THR A 75 21.54 -12.29 -4.80
N ILE A 76 21.33 -13.33 -5.63
CA ILE A 76 20.76 -13.23 -6.97
C ILE A 76 19.44 -12.44 -6.91
N ASP A 77 19.28 -11.51 -7.84
CA ASP A 77 18.06 -10.72 -7.96
C ASP A 77 16.87 -11.61 -8.34
N GLU A 78 15.90 -11.74 -7.43
CA GLU A 78 14.68 -12.51 -7.66
C GLU A 78 13.49 -11.64 -8.07
N THR A 79 13.65 -10.32 -8.24
CA THR A 79 12.53 -9.39 -8.44
C THR A 79 11.67 -9.74 -9.66
N GLU A 80 12.28 -9.99 -10.82
CA GLU A 80 11.54 -10.33 -12.05
C GLU A 80 10.76 -11.64 -11.91
N ARG A 81 11.36 -12.63 -11.25
CA ARG A 81 10.70 -13.91 -10.95
C ARG A 81 9.52 -13.71 -10.01
N ILE A 82 9.71 -12.92 -8.95
CA ILE A 82 8.67 -12.61 -7.97
C ILE A 82 7.49 -11.91 -8.65
N GLU A 83 7.76 -10.87 -9.45
CA GLU A 83 6.75 -10.17 -10.22
C GLU A 83 5.95 -11.12 -11.11
N THR A 84 6.65 -11.95 -11.91
CA THR A 84 6.03 -12.89 -12.86
C THR A 84 5.09 -13.87 -12.15
N VAL A 85 5.56 -14.47 -11.04
CA VAL A 85 4.77 -15.47 -10.30
C VAL A 85 3.55 -14.82 -9.63
N ILE A 86 3.70 -13.63 -9.04
CA ILE A 86 2.61 -12.96 -8.32
C ILE A 86 1.57 -12.43 -9.30
N LYS A 87 2.00 -11.83 -10.41
CA LYS A 87 1.11 -11.43 -11.50
C LYS A 87 0.35 -12.63 -12.05
N GLY A 88 1.06 -13.72 -12.35
CA GLY A 88 0.45 -14.96 -12.83
C GLY A 88 -0.49 -15.63 -11.84
N TYR A 89 -0.33 -15.41 -10.54
CA TYR A 89 -1.30 -15.82 -9.52
C TYR A 89 -2.55 -14.93 -9.55
N LEU A 90 -2.37 -13.60 -9.48
CA LEU A 90 -3.47 -12.63 -9.46
C LEU A 90 -4.36 -12.72 -10.70
N ASP A 91 -3.76 -12.92 -11.88
CA ASP A 91 -4.48 -13.01 -13.16
C ASP A 91 -5.32 -14.30 -13.29
N LYS A 92 -5.06 -15.33 -12.49
CA LYS A 92 -5.85 -16.57 -12.47
C LYS A 92 -7.11 -16.47 -11.61
N ILE A 93 -7.19 -15.46 -10.74
CA ILE A 93 -8.31 -15.29 -9.81
C ILE A 93 -9.33 -14.33 -10.43
N GLU A 94 -10.52 -14.84 -10.72
CA GLU A 94 -11.59 -14.07 -11.38
C GLU A 94 -12.17 -12.96 -10.49
N THR A 95 -12.39 -13.26 -9.20
CA THR A 95 -12.91 -12.30 -8.22
C THR A 95 -11.94 -12.18 -7.05
N TRP A 96 -11.35 -11.00 -6.87
CA TRP A 96 -10.41 -10.74 -5.80
C TRP A 96 -11.11 -10.58 -4.45
N GLY A 97 -10.67 -11.34 -3.46
CA GLY A 97 -11.05 -11.16 -2.07
C GLY A 97 -10.06 -10.27 -1.32
N ARG A 98 -10.26 -10.15 0.00
CA ARG A 98 -9.36 -9.40 0.90
C ARG A 98 -7.89 -9.80 0.75
N PHE A 99 -7.62 -11.08 0.51
CA PHE A 99 -6.27 -11.59 0.38
C PHE A 99 -5.58 -11.05 -0.87
N GLU A 100 -6.19 -11.20 -2.05
CA GLU A 100 -5.64 -10.74 -3.33
C GLU A 100 -5.47 -9.23 -3.37
N ILE A 101 -6.44 -8.46 -2.86
CA ILE A 101 -6.33 -7.00 -2.77
C ILE A 101 -5.13 -6.59 -1.89
N THR A 102 -4.91 -7.31 -0.77
CA THR A 102 -3.79 -7.02 0.13
C THR A 102 -2.44 -7.34 -0.54
N ILE A 103 -2.36 -8.45 -1.28
CA ILE A 103 -1.18 -8.82 -2.08
C ILE A 103 -0.86 -7.69 -3.07
N PHE A 104 -1.86 -7.35 -3.87
CA PHE A 104 -1.74 -6.34 -4.91
C PHE A 104 -1.35 -4.99 -4.32
N ALA A 105 -1.97 -4.54 -3.22
CA ALA A 105 -1.65 -3.28 -2.55
C ALA A 105 -0.22 -3.22 -1.99
N ASN A 106 0.29 -4.33 -1.44
CA ASN A 106 1.61 -4.38 -0.84
C ASN A 106 2.74 -4.47 -1.87
N LEU A 107 2.46 -5.10 -3.02
CA LEU A 107 3.45 -5.37 -4.07
C LEU A 107 3.22 -4.55 -5.34
N MET A 108 2.34 -3.55 -5.26
CA MET A 108 1.93 -2.72 -6.39
C MET A 108 3.11 -2.10 -7.13
N PHE A 109 4.16 -1.73 -6.40
CA PHE A 109 5.36 -1.11 -6.96
C PHE A 109 6.10 -1.98 -7.97
N LEU A 110 5.84 -3.29 -8.02
CA LEU A 110 6.39 -4.21 -9.02
C LEU A 110 5.71 -4.08 -10.39
N PHE A 111 4.48 -3.58 -10.44
CA PHE A 111 3.68 -3.64 -11.66
C PHE A 111 3.77 -2.33 -12.47
N THR A 112 3.51 -2.44 -13.77
CA THR A 112 3.39 -1.28 -14.66
C THR A 112 2.15 -0.46 -14.34
N ASP A 113 2.16 0.81 -14.71
CA ASP A 113 1.05 1.73 -14.48
C ASP A 113 -0.25 1.22 -15.13
N GLU A 114 -0.16 0.69 -16.35
CA GLU A 114 -1.32 0.19 -17.11
C GLU A 114 -1.96 -1.01 -16.41
N TYR A 115 -1.14 -1.92 -15.88
CA TYR A 115 -1.65 -3.07 -15.13
C TYR A 115 -2.35 -2.60 -13.85
N ILE A 116 -1.75 -1.63 -13.15
CA ILE A 116 -2.33 -1.11 -11.90
C ILE A 116 -3.70 -0.48 -12.15
N LEU A 117 -3.79 0.39 -13.16
CA LEU A 117 -5.02 1.07 -13.51
C LEU A 117 -6.09 0.09 -14.00
N PHE A 118 -5.71 -0.87 -14.83
CA PHE A 118 -6.62 -1.91 -15.29
C PHE A 118 -7.24 -2.67 -14.12
N GLN A 119 -6.43 -3.12 -13.16
CA GLN A 119 -6.92 -3.86 -12.00
C GLN A 119 -7.81 -2.99 -11.10
N ILE A 120 -7.42 -1.74 -10.81
CA ILE A 120 -8.25 -0.81 -10.05
C ILE A 120 -9.58 -0.55 -10.76
N GLU A 121 -9.58 -0.40 -12.09
CA GLU A 121 -10.81 -0.24 -12.86
C GLU A 121 -11.71 -1.49 -12.74
N GLN A 122 -11.15 -2.70 -12.83
CA GLN A 122 -11.93 -3.93 -12.64
C GLN A 122 -12.56 -3.99 -11.24
N LEU A 123 -11.79 -3.66 -10.20
CA LEU A 123 -12.27 -3.61 -8.82
C LEU A 123 -13.42 -2.59 -8.65
N ASN A 124 -13.38 -1.46 -9.37
CA ASN A 124 -14.46 -0.46 -9.35
C ASN A 124 -15.71 -0.87 -10.15
N LYS A 125 -15.57 -1.76 -11.14
CA LYS A 125 -16.70 -2.27 -11.96
C LYS A 125 -17.49 -3.36 -11.24
N GLN A 126 -16.84 -4.15 -10.41
CA GLN A 126 -17.51 -5.17 -9.63
C GLN A 126 -18.38 -4.50 -8.55
N GLU A 127 -19.69 -4.40 -8.78
CA GLU A 127 -20.72 -3.95 -7.82
C GLU A 127 -20.64 -4.68 -6.46
N PHE A 128 -19.94 -5.82 -6.43
CA PHE A 128 -19.54 -6.60 -5.26
C PHE A 128 -18.98 -5.75 -4.11
N TYR A 129 -18.28 -4.65 -4.42
CA TYR A 129 -17.75 -3.75 -3.40
C TYR A 129 -18.82 -2.91 -2.72
N ASN A 130 -19.90 -2.51 -3.41
CA ASN A 130 -20.91 -1.61 -2.83
C ASN A 130 -21.64 -2.24 -1.62
N ASN A 131 -21.77 -3.57 -1.57
CA ASN A 131 -22.41 -4.28 -0.46
C ASN A 131 -21.42 -4.73 0.64
N LEU A 132 -20.12 -4.82 0.34
CA LEU A 132 -19.04 -5.16 1.28
C LEU A 132 -18.24 -3.94 1.76
N LEU A 133 -18.55 -2.74 1.26
CA LEU A 133 -17.89 -1.48 1.61
C LEU A 133 -17.91 -1.26 3.12
N SER A 134 -18.95 -1.67 3.86
CA SER A 134 -18.93 -1.54 5.32
C SER A 134 -17.82 -2.35 6.00
N LEU A 135 -17.45 -3.53 5.48
CA LEU A 135 -16.44 -4.42 6.09
C LEU A 135 -15.03 -4.23 5.50
N ASN A 136 -14.91 -3.91 4.21
CA ASN A 136 -13.62 -3.96 3.49
C ASN A 136 -13.16 -2.60 2.92
N TYR A 137 -13.90 -1.49 3.12
CA TYR A 137 -13.49 -0.17 2.59
C TYR A 137 -12.10 0.26 3.05
N HIS A 138 -11.67 -0.15 4.25
CA HIS A 138 -10.35 0.20 4.77
C HIS A 138 -9.22 -0.32 3.88
N ILE A 139 -9.34 -1.56 3.37
CA ILE A 139 -8.33 -2.18 2.51
C ILE A 139 -8.31 -1.49 1.15
N TYR A 140 -9.50 -1.20 0.61
CA TYR A 140 -9.63 -0.49 -0.65
C TYR A 140 -9.11 0.96 -0.57
N SER A 141 -9.41 1.67 0.53
CA SER A 141 -8.86 3.00 0.80
C SER A 141 -7.34 2.97 0.89
N LYS A 142 -6.77 1.95 1.54
CA LYS A 142 -5.33 1.73 1.61
C LYS A 142 -4.74 1.45 0.22
N LEU A 143 -5.40 0.62 -0.59
CA LEU A 143 -5.01 0.34 -1.97
C LEU A 143 -4.91 1.63 -2.79
N LEU A 144 -5.96 2.45 -2.80
CA LEU A 144 -5.98 3.71 -3.55
C LEU A 144 -4.93 4.70 -3.01
N THR A 145 -4.75 4.76 -1.69
CA THR A 145 -3.71 5.61 -1.08
C THR A 145 -2.31 5.17 -1.51
N ASN A 146 -2.02 3.87 -1.53
CA ASN A 146 -0.74 3.32 -2.01
C ASN A 146 -0.53 3.62 -3.50
N ALA A 147 -1.57 3.48 -4.32
CA ALA A 147 -1.51 3.81 -5.74
C ALA A 147 -1.22 5.30 -5.97
N ALA A 148 -1.88 6.18 -5.20
CA ALA A 148 -1.62 7.62 -5.25
C ALA A 148 -0.16 7.95 -4.92
N PHE A 149 0.39 7.40 -3.82
CA PHE A 149 1.80 7.60 -3.49
C PHE A 149 2.74 7.06 -4.56
N LEU A 150 2.45 5.90 -5.14
CA LEU A 150 3.26 5.32 -6.21
C LEU A 150 3.25 6.19 -7.47
N PHE A 151 2.11 6.75 -7.86
CA PHE A 151 2.03 7.64 -9.02
C PHE A 151 2.65 9.01 -8.76
N ILE A 152 2.69 9.48 -7.51
CA ILE A 152 3.49 10.66 -7.13
C ILE A 152 4.98 10.37 -7.34
N ASP A 153 5.47 9.24 -6.81
CA ASP A 153 6.87 8.81 -6.94
C ASP A 153 7.28 8.63 -8.42
N ARG A 154 6.40 8.07 -9.24
CA ARG A 154 6.59 7.93 -10.70
C ARG A 154 6.36 9.22 -11.49
N SER A 155 5.98 10.32 -10.85
CA SER A 155 5.59 11.59 -11.51
C SER A 155 4.47 11.46 -12.55
N GLN A 156 3.54 10.53 -12.33
CA GLN A 156 2.42 10.20 -13.22
C GLN A 156 1.13 10.91 -12.78
N ILE A 157 1.06 12.20 -13.07
CA ILE A 157 -0.01 13.09 -12.57
C ILE A 157 -1.40 12.68 -13.07
N ASP A 158 -1.51 12.26 -14.32
CA ASP A 158 -2.82 11.89 -14.88
C ASP A 158 -3.34 10.58 -14.27
N HIS A 159 -2.46 9.64 -13.94
CA HIS A 159 -2.80 8.44 -13.18
C HIS A 159 -3.22 8.80 -11.74
N LEU A 160 -2.53 9.73 -11.10
CA LEU A 160 -2.92 10.25 -9.78
C LEU A 160 -4.35 10.87 -9.80
N LYS A 161 -4.68 11.68 -10.82
CA LYS A 161 -6.05 12.22 -10.99
C LYS A 161 -7.09 11.11 -11.12
N GLN A 162 -6.79 10.04 -11.87
CA GLN A 162 -7.67 8.90 -12.01
C GLN A 162 -7.89 8.18 -10.67
N ILE A 163 -6.85 8.02 -9.85
CA ILE A 163 -6.98 7.50 -8.49
C ILE A 163 -7.87 8.39 -7.62
N LEU A 164 -7.69 9.71 -7.67
CA LEU A 164 -8.53 10.65 -6.90
C LEU A 164 -10.01 10.58 -7.29
N PHE A 165 -10.28 10.39 -8.58
CA PHE A 165 -11.65 10.14 -9.04
C PHE A 165 -12.26 8.92 -8.36
N TYR A 166 -11.53 7.81 -8.25
CA TYR A 166 -12.02 6.61 -7.54
C TYR A 166 -12.13 6.82 -6.03
N MET A 167 -11.19 7.56 -5.42
CA MET A 167 -11.24 7.90 -4.00
C MET A 167 -12.48 8.74 -3.68
N THR A 168 -12.86 9.67 -4.55
CA THR A 168 -13.99 10.59 -4.34
C THR A 168 -15.36 9.96 -4.60
N LYS A 169 -15.46 9.00 -5.53
CA LYS A 169 -16.72 8.37 -5.93
C LYS A 169 -17.42 7.60 -4.80
N ASN A 170 -16.66 6.96 -3.91
CA ASN A 170 -17.18 5.99 -2.93
C ASN A 170 -16.76 6.30 -1.47
N ILE A 171 -16.59 7.57 -1.10
CA ILE A 171 -16.16 7.96 0.27
C ILE A 171 -17.26 7.62 1.30
N PRO A 172 -17.00 6.75 2.29
CA PRO A 172 -17.89 6.61 3.45
C PRO A 172 -18.00 7.94 4.20
N LEU A 173 -19.21 8.30 4.63
CA LEU A 173 -19.48 9.60 5.25
C LEU A 173 -18.58 9.89 6.46
N ASP A 174 -18.22 8.86 7.20
CA ASP A 174 -17.48 8.84 8.46
C ASP A 174 -15.96 8.64 8.32
N ASN A 175 -15.42 8.63 7.10
CA ASN A 175 -13.98 8.44 6.89
C ASN A 175 -13.25 9.78 6.69
N ASP A 176 -13.00 10.51 7.78
CA ASP A 176 -12.28 11.79 7.72
C ASP A 176 -10.83 11.63 7.25
N ARG A 177 -10.21 10.47 7.51
CA ARG A 177 -8.85 10.17 7.07
C ARG A 177 -8.74 10.19 5.54
N ILE A 178 -9.65 9.53 4.82
CA ILE A 178 -9.59 9.51 3.35
C ILE A 178 -9.87 10.89 2.78
N ARG A 179 -10.77 11.67 3.38
CA ARG A 179 -11.06 13.06 2.97
C ARG A 179 -9.83 13.93 3.11
N LEU A 180 -9.11 13.79 4.22
CA LEU A 180 -7.86 14.51 4.46
C LEU A 180 -6.79 14.12 3.42
N MET A 181 -6.65 12.83 3.10
CA MET A 181 -5.73 12.38 2.06
C MET A 181 -6.10 12.89 0.66
N ILE A 182 -7.39 12.96 0.33
CA ILE A 182 -7.85 13.55 -0.94
C ILE A 182 -7.40 15.01 -1.03
N ARG A 183 -7.57 15.81 0.05
CA ARG A 183 -7.08 17.19 0.08
C ARG A 183 -5.57 17.28 -0.11
N TYR A 184 -4.82 16.43 0.57
CA TYR A 184 -3.37 16.37 0.39
C TYR A 184 -2.99 16.12 -1.07
N PHE A 185 -3.59 15.13 -1.72
CA PHE A 185 -3.30 14.80 -3.11
C PHE A 185 -3.78 15.87 -4.11
N GLU A 186 -4.90 16.54 -3.85
CA GLU A 186 -5.33 17.72 -4.62
C GLU A 186 -4.25 18.81 -4.58
N GLY A 187 -3.65 19.05 -3.41
CA GLY A 187 -2.55 20.00 -3.26
C GLY A 187 -1.30 19.58 -4.04
N ILE A 188 -0.96 18.29 -4.06
CA ILE A 188 0.15 17.75 -4.87
C ILE A 188 -0.11 17.96 -6.36
N ILE A 189 -1.32 17.67 -6.84
CA ILE A 189 -1.71 17.91 -8.25
C ILE A 189 -1.61 19.40 -8.59
N ALA A 190 -2.04 20.30 -7.69
CA ALA A 190 -1.92 21.74 -7.89
C ALA A 190 -0.46 22.17 -8.07
N ILE A 191 0.46 21.65 -7.24
CA ILE A 191 1.91 21.90 -7.40
C ILE A 191 2.39 21.46 -8.79
N PHE A 192 2.04 20.24 -9.21
CA PHE A 192 2.42 19.72 -10.52
C PHE A 192 1.89 20.54 -11.70
N HIS A 193 0.75 21.22 -11.55
CA HIS A 193 0.21 22.14 -12.56
C HIS A 193 0.79 23.56 -12.48
N GLY A 194 1.70 23.84 -11.54
CA GLY A 194 2.28 25.17 -11.33
C GLY A 194 1.44 26.10 -10.45
N GLU A 195 0.35 25.61 -9.86
CA GLU A 195 -0.47 26.33 -8.86
C GLU A 195 0.17 26.22 -7.46
N ILE A 196 1.45 26.63 -7.37
CA ILE A 196 2.31 26.36 -6.22
C ILE A 196 1.70 26.85 -4.91
N GLU A 197 1.27 28.11 -4.84
CA GLU A 197 0.71 28.71 -3.63
C GLU A 197 -0.54 27.97 -3.13
N THR A 198 -1.46 27.66 -4.04
CA THR A 198 -2.70 26.92 -3.71
C THR A 198 -2.39 25.51 -3.25
N GLY A 199 -1.43 24.85 -3.89
CA GLY A 199 -0.95 23.53 -3.50
C GLY A 199 -0.31 23.54 -2.10
N LYS A 200 0.60 24.48 -1.85
CA LYS A 200 1.26 24.67 -0.55
C LYS A 200 0.24 24.92 0.55
N GLN A 201 -0.71 25.83 0.37
CA GLN A 201 -1.73 26.13 1.37
C GLN A 201 -2.59 24.90 1.71
N THR A 202 -3.02 24.14 0.70
CA THR A 202 -3.83 22.94 0.89
C THR A 202 -3.06 21.85 1.65
N ILE A 203 -1.80 21.63 1.29
CA ILE A 203 -0.91 20.65 1.93
C ILE A 203 -0.61 21.06 3.37
N SER A 204 -0.22 22.32 3.62
CA SER A 204 0.10 22.81 4.96
C SER A 204 -1.08 22.68 5.92
N LYS A 205 -2.31 22.98 5.45
CA LYS A 205 -3.51 22.78 6.27
C LYS A 205 -3.76 21.31 6.59
N THR A 206 -3.46 20.41 5.66
CA THR A 206 -3.58 18.96 5.89
C THR A 206 -2.57 18.49 6.95
N ILE A 207 -1.32 18.95 6.84
CA ILE A 207 -0.25 18.66 7.80
C ILE A 207 -0.60 19.21 9.20
N GLU A 208 -1.12 20.43 9.29
CA GLU A 208 -1.58 21.04 10.55
C GLU A 208 -2.65 20.18 11.23
N ILE A 209 -3.65 19.70 10.48
CA ILE A 209 -4.70 18.81 11.00
C ILE A 209 -4.10 17.49 11.51
N LEU A 210 -3.16 16.88 10.77
CA LEU A 210 -2.52 15.65 11.21
C LEU A 210 -1.72 15.84 12.52
N ASN A 211 -0.99 16.94 12.63
CA ASN A 211 -0.28 17.30 13.84
C ASN A 211 -1.24 17.54 15.01
N PHE A 212 -2.36 18.24 14.78
CA PHE A 212 -3.40 18.45 15.79
C PHE A 212 -4.00 17.13 16.29
N LEU A 213 -4.16 16.14 15.41
CA LEU A 213 -4.64 14.80 15.75
C LEU A 213 -3.57 13.89 16.39
N GLY A 214 -2.36 14.40 16.65
CA GLY A 214 -1.26 13.65 17.26
C GLY A 214 -0.55 12.68 16.30
N GLN A 215 -0.74 12.83 14.99
CA GLN A 215 -0.14 11.98 13.95
C GLN A 215 1.16 12.59 13.38
N SER A 216 2.01 13.17 14.24
CA SER A 216 3.17 13.96 13.80
C SER A 216 4.21 13.19 12.99
N ALA A 217 4.41 11.90 13.26
CA ALA A 217 5.30 11.07 12.46
C ALA A 217 4.82 10.95 11.00
N TYR A 218 3.52 10.69 10.81
CA TYR A 218 2.92 10.63 9.48
C TYR A 218 2.87 12.01 8.82
N ALA A 219 2.62 13.07 9.59
CA ALA A 219 2.69 14.44 9.09
C ALA A 219 4.10 14.77 8.53
N ALA A 220 5.16 14.37 9.24
CA ALA A 220 6.53 14.56 8.79
C ALA A 220 6.84 13.79 7.48
N GLU A 221 6.39 12.54 7.36
CA GLU A 221 6.52 11.75 6.12
C GLU A 221 5.83 12.45 4.93
N LEU A 222 4.63 13.02 5.14
CA LEU A 222 3.92 13.76 4.10
C LEU A 222 4.57 15.10 3.76
N THR A 223 5.15 15.79 4.74
CA THR A 223 5.91 17.03 4.52
C THR A 223 7.15 16.76 3.67
N GLU A 224 7.88 15.69 3.97
CA GLU A 224 9.07 15.28 3.22
C GLU A 224 8.71 14.96 1.77
N LEU A 225 7.66 14.16 1.54
CA LEU A 225 7.19 13.85 0.19
C LEU A 225 6.77 15.12 -0.57
N ALA A 226 5.99 15.99 0.05
CA ALA A 226 5.53 17.24 -0.58
C ALA A 226 6.71 18.17 -0.92
N THR A 227 7.72 18.22 -0.06
CA THR A 227 8.95 18.99 -0.30
C THR A 227 9.73 18.44 -1.47
N ASN A 228 9.90 17.11 -1.56
CA ASN A 228 10.58 16.48 -2.69
C ASN A 228 9.85 16.74 -4.02
N VAL A 229 8.51 16.69 -4.02
CA VAL A 229 7.70 17.05 -5.19
C VAL A 229 7.89 18.52 -5.56
N LEU A 230 7.79 19.43 -4.58
CA LEU A 230 7.95 20.87 -4.81
C LEU A 230 9.32 21.20 -5.41
N LEU A 231 10.40 20.67 -4.84
CA LEU A 231 11.76 20.91 -5.33
C LEU A 231 12.02 20.30 -6.71
N THR A 232 11.30 19.24 -7.08
CA THR A 232 11.38 18.65 -8.42
C THR A 232 10.69 19.53 -9.46
N VAL A 233 9.54 20.13 -9.13
CA VAL A 233 8.75 20.95 -10.05
C VAL A 233 9.22 22.40 -10.09
N ALA A 234 9.64 22.95 -8.94
CA ALA A 234 10.06 24.33 -8.76
C ALA A 234 11.30 24.40 -7.82
N PRO A 235 12.53 24.16 -8.34
CA PRO A 235 13.73 24.07 -7.52
C PRO A 235 14.12 25.35 -6.75
N SER A 236 13.58 26.49 -7.15
CA SER A 236 13.83 27.79 -6.51
C SER A 236 12.89 28.09 -5.33
N GLU A 237 11.88 27.26 -5.11
CA GLU A 237 10.90 27.45 -4.04
C GLU A 237 11.44 27.03 -2.68
N GLU A 238 11.01 27.74 -1.63
CA GLU A 238 11.32 27.33 -0.26
C GLU A 238 10.57 26.05 0.12
N PRO A 239 11.24 25.10 0.80
CA PRO A 239 10.64 23.85 1.25
C PRO A 239 9.54 24.08 2.29
N PHE A 240 8.72 23.06 2.54
CA PHE A 240 7.74 23.12 3.62
C PHE A 240 8.46 23.07 4.97
N LEU A 241 8.07 23.95 5.90
CA LEU A 241 8.56 23.99 7.29
C LEU A 241 7.75 23.05 8.20
#